data_AF-A0A957QR40-F1
#
_entry.id   AF-A0A957QR40-F1
#
_cell.length_a   1.000
_cell.length_b   1.000
_cell.length_c   1.000
_cell.angle_alpha   90.00
_cell.angle_beta   90.00
_cell.angle_gamma   90.00
#
_symmetry.space_group_name_H-M   'P 1'
#
loop_
_entity.id
_entity.type
_entity.pdbx_description
1 polymer ?
#
loop_
_entity_poly.entity_id
_entity_poly.type
_entity_poly.pdbx_seq_one_letter_code
_entity_poly.pdbx_strand_id
1 'polypeptide(L)'
;LLLAAAFVFLIEGWQQGRYTVRVLWLLPLLTILWANLHSGYLFGIVIIGVYVAGSWLQGHFSRHPAEVGQLNPYWLAAAGAGSFLAALLNPNGYKLWLYPFETLGSEAMQKFIVEWHAPDLNLSLFQPFAVMLGLTVLVWLFSNRPVTWIDALFFFGGAAAGLTSARNIPLFAVMNTTMLSRHLLSALADTRAYPLLSGDRPDPKISPMLKIANWFVLAVALLGCFVWSFQRVSNTQTAIGALYPVAAVDFILDSPLAEANVLNSYGWGGYLIWRDLPVFVDGRADVYGDFLFTFQQTNLGQASWREPLETYDVDYILLEQGHQIIALLTESPEWSLVYEDGVALIFVREGVAWQ
;
A
#
# COMPACT_ATOMS: atom_id res chain seq x y z
N LEU A 1 4.91 -5.67 -0.25
CA LEU A 1 4.97 -6.31 1.09
C LEU A 1 5.75 -7.62 1.11
N LEU A 2 5.46 -8.56 0.21
CA LEU A 2 6.17 -9.86 0.15
C LEU A 2 7.70 -9.72 0.11
N LEU A 3 8.23 -8.86 -0.77
CA LEU A 3 9.68 -8.66 -0.90
C LEU A 3 10.28 -8.01 0.35
N ALA A 4 9.57 -7.10 1.02
CA ALA A 4 9.99 -6.54 2.31
C ALA A 4 10.10 -7.65 3.39
N ALA A 5 9.10 -8.53 3.46
CA ALA A 5 9.13 -9.68 4.36
C ALA A 5 10.28 -10.65 4.03
N ALA A 6 10.56 -10.87 2.74
CA ALA A 6 11.69 -11.68 2.31
C ALA A 6 13.03 -11.08 2.75
N PHE A 7 13.20 -9.75 2.66
CA PHE A 7 14.41 -9.07 3.16
C PHE A 7 14.60 -9.31 4.66
N VAL A 8 13.56 -9.04 5.46
CA VAL A 8 13.59 -9.29 6.90
C VAL A 8 13.90 -10.75 7.20
N PHE A 9 13.25 -11.69 6.52
CA PHE A 9 13.44 -13.13 6.72
C PHE A 9 14.89 -13.58 6.45
N LEU A 10 15.49 -13.13 5.35
CA LEU A 10 16.87 -13.50 4.99
C LEU A 10 17.88 -12.89 5.97
N ILE A 11 17.67 -11.62 6.36
CA ILE A 11 18.55 -10.93 7.31
C ILE A 11 18.45 -11.55 8.70
N GLU A 12 17.24 -11.78 9.21
CA GLU A 12 17.06 -12.41 10.53
C GLU A 12 17.55 -13.86 10.54
N GLY A 13 17.30 -14.63 9.48
CA GLY A 13 17.80 -15.99 9.37
C GLY A 13 19.32 -16.07 9.35
N TRP A 14 19.98 -15.09 8.70
CA TRP A 14 21.42 -14.93 8.81
C TRP A 14 21.84 -14.55 10.24
N GLN A 15 21.25 -13.51 10.84
CA GLN A 15 21.52 -13.07 12.24
C GLN A 15 21.39 -14.18 13.28
N GLN A 16 20.44 -15.09 13.09
CA GLN A 16 20.21 -16.24 13.97
C GLN A 16 21.14 -17.44 13.68
N GLY A 17 22.07 -17.32 12.73
CA GLY A 17 22.99 -18.39 12.33
C GLY A 17 22.34 -19.52 11.53
N ARG A 18 21.10 -19.37 11.08
CA ARG A 18 20.40 -20.36 10.24
C ARG A 18 20.95 -20.39 8.81
N TYR A 19 21.47 -19.25 8.34
CA TYR A 19 22.02 -19.09 7.01
C TYR A 19 23.47 -18.60 7.03
N THR A 20 24.22 -18.96 5.99
CA THR A 20 25.57 -18.41 5.77
C THR A 20 25.50 -17.00 5.19
N VAL A 21 26.59 -16.24 5.28
CA VAL A 21 26.70 -14.88 4.71
C VAL A 21 26.36 -14.80 3.22
N ARG A 22 26.48 -15.92 2.48
CA ARG A 22 26.15 -15.99 1.06
C ARG A 22 24.70 -15.64 0.76
N VAL A 23 23.80 -15.86 1.72
CA VAL A 23 22.37 -15.55 1.58
C VAL A 23 22.12 -14.06 1.37
N LEU A 24 22.98 -13.19 1.91
CA LEU A 24 22.83 -11.74 1.78
C LEU A 24 22.99 -11.25 0.34
N TRP A 25 23.68 -12.01 -0.51
CA TRP A 25 23.81 -11.71 -1.94
C TRP A 25 22.55 -12.01 -2.75
N LEU A 26 21.52 -12.60 -2.13
CA LEU A 26 20.19 -12.63 -2.72
C LEU A 26 19.49 -11.26 -2.61
N LEU A 27 19.87 -10.38 -1.67
CA LEU A 27 19.23 -9.08 -1.51
C LEU A 27 19.37 -8.20 -2.76
N PRO A 28 20.56 -8.06 -3.40
CA PRO A 28 20.66 -7.34 -4.67
C PRO A 28 19.81 -7.96 -5.78
N LEU A 29 19.75 -9.30 -5.89
CA LEU A 29 18.93 -9.97 -6.90
C LEU A 29 17.44 -9.71 -6.69
N LEU A 30 16.99 -9.75 -5.43
CA LEU A 30 15.62 -9.39 -5.07
C LEU A 30 15.36 -7.90 -5.31
N THR A 31 16.35 -7.01 -5.14
CA THR A 31 16.20 -5.59 -5.49
C THR A 31 16.04 -5.39 -6.99
N ILE A 32 16.76 -6.12 -7.84
CA ILE A 32 16.56 -6.06 -9.31
C ILE A 32 15.11 -6.41 -9.63
N LEU A 33 14.62 -7.54 -9.09
CA LEU A 33 13.24 -7.94 -9.28
C LEU A 33 12.26 -6.87 -8.76
N TRP A 34 12.49 -6.36 -7.54
CA TRP A 34 11.61 -5.37 -6.93
C TRP A 34 11.58 -4.07 -7.73
N ALA A 35 12.73 -3.54 -8.13
CA ALA A 35 12.86 -2.30 -8.89
C ALA A 35 12.14 -2.34 -10.24
N ASN A 36 11.99 -3.53 -10.84
CA ASN A 36 11.23 -3.73 -12.08
C ASN A 36 9.74 -3.99 -11.86
N LEU A 37 9.32 -4.28 -10.63
CA LEU A 37 7.90 -4.54 -10.29
C LEU A 37 7.23 -3.35 -9.61
N HIS A 38 7.95 -2.59 -8.79
CA HIS A 38 7.39 -1.51 -7.99
C HIS A 38 8.46 -0.56 -7.46
N SER A 39 8.15 0.73 -7.44
CA SER A 39 8.97 1.81 -6.84
C SER A 39 9.27 1.66 -5.34
N GLY A 40 8.63 0.70 -4.65
CA GLY A 40 8.77 0.45 -3.22
C GLY A 40 10.07 -0.26 -2.83
N TYR A 41 10.93 -0.59 -3.80
CA TYR A 41 12.22 -1.26 -3.56
C TYR A 41 13.11 -0.50 -2.57
N LEU A 42 12.97 0.83 -2.48
CA LEU A 42 13.75 1.67 -1.57
C LEU A 42 13.52 1.28 -0.10
N PHE A 43 12.36 0.72 0.24
CA PHE A 43 12.11 0.16 1.57
C PHE A 43 13.06 -1.00 1.90
N GLY A 44 13.45 -1.81 0.92
CA GLY A 44 14.46 -2.86 1.12
C GLY A 44 15.81 -2.26 1.55
N ILE A 45 16.19 -1.11 0.97
CA ILE A 45 17.41 -0.38 1.35
C ILE A 45 17.27 0.22 2.75
N VAL A 46 16.12 0.79 3.08
CA VAL A 46 15.83 1.32 4.43
C VAL A 46 15.89 0.21 5.48
N ILE A 47 15.32 -0.97 5.21
CA ILE A 47 15.38 -2.13 6.10
C ILE A 47 16.84 -2.51 6.38
N ILE A 48 17.66 -2.65 5.34
CA ILE A 48 19.09 -2.94 5.49
C ILE A 48 19.78 -1.85 6.31
N GLY A 49 19.48 -0.58 6.03
CA GLY A 49 20.00 0.57 6.76
C GLY A 49 19.67 0.53 8.25
N VAL A 50 18.43 0.17 8.62
CA VAL A 50 18.02 0.01 10.02
C VAL A 50 18.79 -1.12 10.70
N TYR A 51 18.97 -2.26 10.04
CA TYR A 51 19.77 -3.35 10.61
C TYR A 51 21.25 -2.96 10.80
N VAL A 52 21.85 -2.26 9.83
CA VAL A 52 23.24 -1.80 9.91
C VAL A 52 23.39 -0.76 11.02
N ALA A 53 22.55 0.27 11.04
CA ALA A 53 22.57 1.34 12.04
C ALA A 53 22.27 0.79 13.45
N GLY A 54 21.26 -0.07 13.58
CA GLY A 54 20.91 -0.70 14.84
C GLY A 54 22.02 -1.60 15.37
N SER A 55 22.70 -2.37 14.51
CA SER A 55 23.86 -3.18 14.91
C SER A 55 25.03 -2.31 15.37
N TRP A 56 25.29 -1.21 14.67
CA TRP A 56 26.35 -0.25 15.04
C TRP A 56 26.04 0.43 16.39
N LEU A 57 24.81 0.89 16.60
CA LEU A 57 24.35 1.48 17.87
C LEU A 57 24.42 0.47 19.01
N GLN A 58 24.02 -0.78 18.75
CA GLN A 58 24.12 -1.85 19.74
C GLN A 58 25.55 -2.04 20.22
N GLY A 59 26.52 -2.11 19.30
CA GLY A 59 27.94 -2.27 19.62
C GLY A 59 28.54 -1.10 20.42
N HIS A 60 28.05 0.12 20.23
CA HIS A 60 28.60 1.32 20.89
C HIS A 60 27.91 1.65 22.22
N PHE A 61 26.60 1.43 22.33
CA PHE A 61 25.79 1.94 23.43
C PHE A 61 25.26 0.85 24.37
N SER A 62 25.35 -0.43 24.01
CA SER A 62 24.75 -1.49 24.80
C SER A 62 25.77 -2.19 25.71
N ARG A 63 25.40 -2.36 26.98
CA ARG A 63 26.24 -3.04 27.99
C ARG A 63 26.39 -4.55 27.74
N HIS A 64 25.49 -5.14 26.94
CA HIS A 64 25.49 -6.56 26.57
C HIS A 64 25.45 -6.72 25.04
N PRO A 65 26.57 -6.47 24.34
CA PRO A 65 26.63 -6.53 22.88
C PRO A 65 26.50 -7.96 22.31
N ALA A 66 26.53 -8.99 23.15
CA ALA A 66 26.56 -10.40 22.74
C ALA A 66 25.19 -11.02 22.39
N GLU A 67 24.06 -10.37 22.71
CA GLU A 67 22.72 -10.94 22.46
C GLU A 67 22.19 -10.69 21.04
N VAL A 68 22.69 -9.66 20.35
CA VAL A 68 22.47 -9.49 18.92
C VAL A 68 23.57 -10.28 18.24
N GLY A 69 23.23 -11.37 17.55
CA GLY A 69 24.19 -12.31 16.96
C GLY A 69 25.42 -11.59 16.40
N GLN A 70 26.62 -12.08 16.75
CA GLN A 70 27.94 -11.47 16.49
C GLN A 70 28.33 -11.40 15.00
N LEU A 71 27.38 -11.11 14.13
CA LEU A 71 27.59 -11.09 12.71
C LEU A 71 28.09 -9.73 12.27
N ASN A 72 29.12 -9.79 11.44
CA ASN A 72 29.84 -8.64 10.96
C ASN A 72 28.92 -7.73 10.11
N PRO A 73 28.58 -6.51 10.57
CA PRO A 73 27.65 -5.63 9.87
C PRO A 73 28.19 -5.14 8.52
N TYR A 74 29.50 -5.26 8.26
CA TYR A 74 30.10 -4.86 7.00
C TYR A 74 29.59 -5.69 5.81
N TRP A 75 29.27 -6.97 6.02
CA TRP A 75 28.68 -7.80 4.95
C TRP A 75 27.26 -7.36 4.58
N LEU A 76 26.48 -6.99 5.60
CA LEU A 76 25.14 -6.47 5.38
C LEU A 76 25.18 -5.08 4.73
N ALA A 77 26.12 -4.22 5.13
CA ALA A 77 26.36 -2.94 4.48
C ALA A 77 26.81 -3.10 3.01
N ALA A 78 27.69 -4.06 2.72
CA ALA A 78 28.12 -4.39 1.36
C ALA A 78 26.95 -4.91 0.52
N ALA A 79 26.12 -5.80 1.07
CA ALA A 79 24.89 -6.25 0.41
C ALA A 79 23.90 -5.09 0.18
N GLY A 80 23.81 -4.14 1.12
CA GLY A 80 23.01 -2.92 0.98
C GLY A 80 23.49 -2.02 -0.15
N ALA A 81 24.80 -1.75 -0.21
CA ALA A 81 25.40 -0.99 -1.31
C ALA A 81 25.20 -1.71 -2.67
N GLY A 82 25.42 -3.03 -2.69
CA GLY A 82 25.13 -3.86 -3.85
C GLY A 82 23.65 -3.80 -4.27
N SER A 83 22.72 -3.78 -3.31
CA SER A 83 21.27 -3.67 -3.57
C SER A 83 20.92 -2.30 -4.14
N PHE A 84 21.48 -1.23 -3.58
CA PHE A 84 21.26 0.13 -4.07
C PHE A 84 21.74 0.29 -5.52
N LEU A 85 22.94 -0.23 -5.84
CA LEU A 85 23.46 -0.23 -7.21
C LEU A 85 22.68 -1.16 -8.14
N ALA A 86 22.27 -2.34 -7.65
CA ALA A 86 21.49 -3.29 -8.44
C ALA A 86 20.12 -2.74 -8.86
N ALA A 87 19.56 -1.78 -8.11
CA ALA A 87 18.36 -1.06 -8.53
C ALA A 87 18.53 -0.32 -9.87
N LEU A 88 19.76 -0.01 -10.33
CA LEU A 88 19.99 0.57 -11.66
C LEU A 88 19.62 -0.36 -12.82
N LEU A 89 19.49 -1.67 -12.57
CA LEU A 89 19.09 -2.66 -13.55
C LEU A 89 17.57 -2.65 -13.75
N ASN A 90 17.05 -1.51 -14.17
CA ASN A 90 15.64 -1.28 -14.51
C ASN A 90 15.56 -0.33 -15.73
N PRO A 91 14.44 -0.29 -16.48
CA PRO A 91 14.30 0.56 -17.67
C PRO A 91 14.55 2.06 -17.43
N ASN A 92 14.29 2.56 -16.22
CA ASN A 92 14.47 3.97 -15.85
C ASN A 92 15.87 4.28 -15.29
N GLY A 93 16.72 3.27 -15.09
CA GLY A 93 18.08 3.44 -14.56
C GLY A 93 18.13 4.24 -13.26
N TYR A 94 18.96 5.29 -13.23
CA TYR A 94 19.14 6.14 -12.05
C TYR A 94 17.91 7.02 -11.72
N LYS A 95 17.01 7.28 -12.67
CA LYS A 95 15.81 8.10 -12.42
C LYS A 95 14.91 7.45 -11.35
N LEU A 96 14.93 6.12 -11.29
CA LEU A 96 14.21 5.36 -10.27
C LEU A 96 14.67 5.70 -8.85
N TRP A 97 15.93 6.13 -8.66
CA TRP A 97 16.42 6.58 -7.35
C TRP A 97 15.81 7.90 -6.89
N LEU A 98 15.43 8.77 -7.82
CA LEU A 98 14.89 10.09 -7.55
C LEU A 98 13.37 10.05 -7.35
N TYR A 99 12.69 9.13 -8.05
CA TYR A 99 11.24 9.02 -8.07
C TYR A 99 10.56 8.95 -6.67
N PRO A 100 11.07 8.20 -5.67
CA PRO A 100 10.48 8.24 -4.32
C PRO A 100 10.51 9.64 -3.68
N PHE A 101 11.50 10.46 -3.99
CA PHE A 101 11.61 11.83 -3.46
C PHE A 101 10.71 12.82 -4.20
N GLU A 102 10.52 12.62 -5.50
CA GLU A 102 9.55 13.39 -6.30
C GLU A 102 8.13 13.16 -5.80
N THR A 103 7.76 11.90 -5.56
CA THR A 103 6.44 11.55 -5.00
C THR A 103 6.27 12.02 -3.56
N LEU A 104 7.30 11.90 -2.71
CA LEU A 104 7.28 12.46 -1.35
C LEU A 104 7.17 13.99 -1.35
N GLY A 105 7.70 14.68 -2.37
CA GLY A 105 7.65 16.13 -2.50
C GLY A 105 6.37 16.68 -3.12
N SER A 106 5.51 15.84 -3.69
CA SER A 106 4.29 16.30 -4.37
C SER A 106 3.19 16.70 -3.38
N GLU A 107 2.92 17.99 -3.28
CA GLU A 107 1.81 18.52 -2.45
C GLU A 107 0.46 18.01 -2.93
N ALA A 108 0.27 17.89 -4.25
CA ALA A 108 -0.96 17.38 -4.85
C ALA A 108 -1.26 15.95 -4.38
N MET A 109 -0.25 15.06 -4.45
CA MET A 109 -0.41 13.67 -4.00
C MET A 109 -0.72 13.61 -2.50
N GLN A 110 0.03 14.37 -1.68
CA GLN A 110 -0.18 14.38 -0.24
C GLN A 110 -1.56 14.88 0.19
N LYS A 111 -2.17 15.77 -0.61
CA LYS A 111 -3.46 16.40 -0.29
C LYS A 111 -4.67 15.63 -0.84
N PHE A 112 -4.55 15.07 -2.03
CA PHE A 112 -5.69 14.48 -2.73
C PHE A 112 -5.73 12.96 -2.67
N ILE A 113 -4.60 12.30 -2.39
CA ILE A 113 -4.54 10.83 -2.31
C ILE A 113 -4.65 10.40 -0.85
N VAL A 114 -5.79 9.81 -0.51
CA VAL A 114 -6.18 9.53 0.88
C VAL A 114 -5.17 8.66 1.64
N GLU A 115 -4.44 7.76 0.97
CA GLU A 115 -3.47 6.89 1.65
C GLU A 115 -2.22 7.65 2.17
N TRP A 116 -2.00 8.87 1.70
CA TRP A 116 -0.92 9.74 2.17
C TRP A 116 -1.23 10.45 3.48
N HIS A 117 -2.50 10.55 3.84
CA HIS A 117 -2.91 11.20 5.09
C HIS A 117 -2.59 10.34 6.32
N ALA A 118 -2.51 11.03 7.47
CA ALA A 118 -2.47 10.38 8.77
C ALA A 118 -3.73 9.51 8.97
N PRO A 119 -3.59 8.30 9.54
CA PRO A 119 -4.74 7.43 9.77
C PRO A 119 -5.64 7.99 10.88
N ASP A 120 -6.95 8.04 10.63
CA ASP A 120 -7.93 8.33 11.67
C ASP A 120 -8.18 7.07 12.52
N LEU A 121 -7.56 7.01 13.70
CA LEU A 121 -7.65 5.85 14.60
C LEU A 121 -9.07 5.59 15.15
N ASN A 122 -10.02 6.51 14.95
CA ASN A 122 -11.42 6.27 15.29
C ASN A 122 -12.10 5.32 14.28
N LEU A 123 -11.60 5.27 13.04
CA LEU A 123 -12.10 4.34 12.03
C LEU A 123 -11.66 2.92 12.35
N SER A 124 -12.60 1.97 12.31
CA SER A 124 -12.35 0.55 12.57
C SER A 124 -11.25 -0.05 11.70
N LEU A 125 -11.05 0.50 10.49
CA LEU A 125 -9.99 0.13 9.57
C LEU A 125 -8.59 0.33 10.17
N PHE A 126 -8.37 1.39 10.96
CA PHE A 126 -7.05 1.76 11.50
C PHE A 126 -6.85 1.33 12.96
N GLN A 127 -7.90 0.87 13.65
CA GLN A 127 -7.79 0.35 15.02
C GLN A 127 -6.77 -0.79 15.18
N PRO A 128 -6.63 -1.76 14.25
CA PRO A 128 -5.60 -2.80 14.36
C PRO A 128 -4.17 -2.23 14.45
N PHE A 129 -3.88 -1.10 13.80
CA PHE A 129 -2.59 -0.42 13.89
C PHE A 129 -2.38 0.13 15.31
N ALA A 130 -3.37 0.82 15.88
CA ALA A 130 -3.31 1.33 17.25
C ALA A 130 -3.15 0.19 18.28
N VAL A 131 -3.88 -0.90 18.11
CA VAL A 131 -3.75 -2.11 18.95
C VAL A 131 -2.34 -2.68 18.86
N MET A 132 -1.78 -2.77 17.66
CA MET A 132 -0.43 -3.30 17.46
C MET A 132 0.64 -2.40 18.10
N LEU A 133 0.49 -1.07 18.02
CA LEU A 133 1.37 -0.12 18.71
C LEU A 133 1.33 -0.32 20.23
N GLY A 134 0.13 -0.34 20.82
CA GLY A 134 -0.05 -0.52 22.25
C GLY A 134 0.42 -1.89 22.75
N LEU A 135 0.12 -2.95 21.99
CA LEU A 135 0.53 -4.32 22.31
C LEU A 135 2.04 -4.47 22.29
N THR A 136 2.75 -3.87 21.33
CA THR A 136 4.22 -3.89 21.30
C THR A 136 4.80 -3.26 22.56
N VAL A 137 4.34 -2.06 22.93
CA VAL A 137 4.83 -1.38 24.14
C VAL A 137 4.53 -2.22 25.39
N LEU A 138 3.33 -2.77 25.50
CA LEU A 138 2.94 -3.64 26.61
C LEU A 138 3.86 -4.87 26.70
N VAL A 139 4.09 -5.56 25.59
CA VAL A 139 4.95 -6.75 25.53
C VAL A 139 6.39 -6.42 25.87
N TRP A 140 6.91 -5.26 25.49
CA TRP A 140 8.25 -4.80 25.91
C TRP A 140 8.37 -4.64 27.42
N LEU A 141 7.33 -4.12 28.10
CA LEU A 141 7.35 -3.94 29.55
C LEU A 141 7.45 -5.26 30.34
N PHE A 142 6.91 -6.34 29.78
CA PHE A 142 6.89 -7.67 30.42
C PHE A 142 7.93 -8.65 29.84
N SER A 143 8.66 -8.24 28.81
CA SER A 143 9.66 -9.08 28.16
C SER A 143 10.92 -9.17 29.01
N ASN A 144 11.38 -10.39 29.29
CA ASN A 144 12.67 -10.65 29.92
C ASN A 144 13.87 -10.41 28.97
N ARG A 145 13.61 -10.14 27.68
CA ARG A 145 14.63 -9.78 26.70
C ARG A 145 14.77 -8.26 26.61
N PRO A 146 16.00 -7.72 26.55
CA PRO A 146 16.21 -6.31 26.32
C PRO A 146 15.71 -5.92 24.92
N VAL A 147 15.17 -4.72 24.80
CA VAL A 147 14.83 -4.11 23.51
C VAL A 147 16.12 -3.69 22.82
N THR A 148 16.36 -4.20 21.62
CA THR A 148 17.57 -3.83 20.84
C THR A 148 17.38 -2.49 20.12
N TRP A 149 18.48 -1.89 19.67
CA TRP A 149 18.38 -0.68 18.83
C TRP A 149 17.68 -0.95 17.49
N ILE A 150 17.78 -2.17 16.96
CA ILE A 150 17.06 -2.57 15.74
C ILE A 150 15.54 -2.55 16.00
N ASP A 151 15.12 -3.14 17.14
CA ASP A 151 13.72 -3.17 17.57
C ASP A 151 13.18 -1.74 17.76
N ALA A 152 13.93 -0.89 18.45
CA ALA A 152 13.57 0.51 18.66
C ALA A 152 13.44 1.30 17.35
N LEU A 153 14.42 1.16 16.43
CA LEU A 153 14.40 1.88 15.15
C LEU A 153 13.23 1.43 14.26
N PHE A 154 12.95 0.12 14.17
CA PHE A 154 11.80 -0.37 13.41
C PHE A 154 10.48 0.07 14.05
N PHE A 155 10.36 -0.02 15.37
CA PHE A 155 9.14 0.36 16.08
C PHE A 155 8.88 1.86 15.95
N PHE A 156 9.78 2.72 16.41
CA PHE A 156 9.56 4.16 16.42
C PHE A 156 9.56 4.74 15.01
N GLY A 157 10.47 4.31 14.14
CA GLY A 157 10.53 4.76 12.75
C GLY A 157 9.30 4.32 11.96
N GLY A 158 8.88 3.06 12.09
CA GLY A 158 7.70 2.55 11.42
C GLY A 158 6.39 3.11 12.00
N ALA A 159 6.31 3.31 13.31
CA ALA A 159 5.17 3.96 13.97
C ALA A 159 5.03 5.41 13.51
N ALA A 160 6.12 6.18 13.50
CA ALA A 160 6.12 7.54 12.99
C ALA A 160 5.69 7.57 11.52
N ALA A 161 6.27 6.71 10.66
CA ALA A 161 5.90 6.62 9.26
C ALA A 161 4.41 6.26 9.05
N GLY A 162 3.87 5.32 9.85
CA GLY A 162 2.48 4.90 9.81
C GLY A 162 1.49 5.94 10.35
N LEU A 163 1.89 6.70 11.38
CA LEU A 163 1.10 7.81 11.92
C LEU A 163 1.13 9.04 11.01
N THR A 164 2.20 9.23 10.24
CA THR A 164 2.26 10.28 9.22
C THR A 164 1.46 9.92 7.98
N SER A 165 1.50 8.66 7.55
CA SER A 165 0.82 8.21 6.33
C SER A 165 0.33 6.76 6.47
N ALA A 166 -0.98 6.58 6.26
CA ALA A 166 -1.66 5.29 6.36
C ALA A 166 -1.04 4.20 5.46
N ARG A 167 -0.48 4.58 4.30
CA ARG A 167 0.18 3.65 3.37
C ARG A 167 1.39 2.90 3.98
N ASN A 168 1.99 3.44 5.04
CA ASN A 168 3.15 2.83 5.71
C ASN A 168 2.75 1.80 6.79
N ILE A 169 1.48 1.76 7.20
CA ILE A 169 0.97 0.84 8.24
C ILE A 169 1.26 -0.63 7.89
N PRO A 170 1.04 -1.12 6.64
CA PRO A 170 1.32 -2.51 6.33
C PRO A 170 2.81 -2.87 6.42
N LEU A 171 3.71 -1.92 6.13
CA LEU A 171 5.16 -2.13 6.30
C LEU A 171 5.52 -2.21 7.78
N PHE A 172 4.99 -1.29 8.60
CA PHE A 172 5.13 -1.37 10.05
C PHE A 172 4.66 -2.72 10.57
N ALA A 173 3.49 -3.20 10.13
CA ALA A 173 2.96 -4.49 10.56
C ALA A 173 3.92 -5.64 10.25
N VAL A 174 4.46 -5.72 9.04
CA VAL A 174 5.43 -6.77 8.65
C VAL A 174 6.68 -6.74 9.53
N MET A 175 7.28 -5.57 9.73
CA MET A 175 8.52 -5.42 10.48
C MET A 175 8.31 -5.63 11.99
N ASN A 176 7.23 -5.06 12.55
CA ASN A 176 6.92 -5.14 13.97
C ASN A 176 6.46 -6.55 14.37
N THR A 177 5.91 -7.36 13.47
CA THR A 177 5.46 -8.73 13.78
C THR A 177 6.60 -9.63 14.25
N THR A 178 7.77 -9.62 13.58
CA THR A 178 8.89 -10.50 13.96
C THR A 178 9.39 -10.14 15.36
N MET A 179 9.60 -8.85 15.60
CA MET A 179 9.98 -8.32 16.91
C MET A 179 8.94 -8.63 18.00
N LEU A 180 7.67 -8.29 17.75
CA LEU A 180 6.57 -8.52 18.68
C LEU A 180 6.51 -9.99 19.08
N SER A 181 6.66 -10.92 18.12
CA SER A 181 6.65 -12.36 18.40
C SER A 181 7.79 -12.78 19.34
N ARG A 182 9.01 -12.26 19.14
CA ARG A 182 10.18 -12.59 19.99
C ARG A 182 9.99 -12.13 21.43
N HIS A 183 9.50 -10.90 21.62
CA HIS A 183 9.28 -10.35 22.95
C HIS A 183 8.06 -10.96 23.63
N LEU A 184 7.01 -11.28 22.87
CA LEU A 184 5.82 -11.95 23.39
C LEU A 184 6.17 -13.35 23.91
N LEU A 185 6.94 -14.13 23.15
CA LEU A 185 7.41 -15.45 23.60
C LEU A 185 8.30 -15.35 24.84
N SER A 186 9.14 -14.31 24.93
CA SER A 186 9.97 -14.04 26.11
C SER A 186 9.13 -13.69 27.34
N ALA A 187 8.15 -12.80 27.18
CA ALA A 187 7.24 -12.39 28.26
C ALA A 187 6.38 -13.55 28.78
N LEU A 188 6.07 -14.52 27.91
CA LEU A 188 5.26 -15.68 28.26
C LEU A 188 6.07 -16.88 28.73
N ALA A 189 7.41 -16.83 28.74
CA ALA A 189 8.29 -17.98 28.94
C ALA A 189 7.94 -18.87 30.14
N ASP A 190 7.56 -18.26 31.27
CA ASP A 190 7.23 -18.96 32.52
C ASP A 190 5.73 -19.28 32.68
N THR A 191 4.94 -19.07 31.63
CA THR A 191 3.48 -19.26 31.65
C THR A 191 3.06 -20.54 30.95
N ARG A 192 1.85 -21.03 31.26
CA ARG A 192 1.23 -22.17 30.57
C ARG A 192 0.94 -21.90 29.08
N ALA A 193 1.00 -20.64 28.65
CA ALA A 193 0.76 -20.25 27.26
C ALA A 193 2.00 -20.45 26.36
N TYR A 194 3.21 -20.47 26.92
CA TYR A 194 4.44 -20.59 26.14
C TYR A 194 4.47 -21.81 25.22
N PRO A 195 4.18 -23.05 25.69
CA PRO A 195 4.19 -24.24 24.82
C PRO A 195 3.08 -24.24 23.76
N LEU A 196 2.09 -23.34 23.87
CA LEU A 196 1.05 -23.17 22.85
C LEU A 196 1.52 -22.29 21.70
N LEU A 197 2.45 -21.36 21.94
CA LEU A 197 2.83 -20.31 21.02
C LEU A 197 4.28 -20.44 20.52
N SER A 198 5.18 -21.07 21.28
CA SER A 198 6.62 -21.14 20.96
C SER A 198 6.93 -22.02 19.76
N GLY A 199 6.05 -22.96 19.41
CA GLY A 199 6.34 -23.98 18.41
C GLY A 199 7.36 -25.05 18.87
N ASP A 200 8.05 -24.82 20.00
CA ASP A 200 8.98 -25.72 20.67
C ASP A 200 8.22 -26.81 21.45
N ARG A 201 7.35 -27.54 20.76
CA ARG A 201 6.82 -28.79 21.31
C ARG A 201 7.81 -29.91 20.96
N PRO A 202 8.33 -30.68 21.93
CA PRO A 202 9.00 -31.94 21.62
C PRO A 202 8.00 -32.80 20.87
N ASP A 203 8.28 -33.05 19.59
CA ASP A 203 7.44 -33.71 18.58
C ASP A 203 6.31 -34.54 19.22
N PRO A 204 5.19 -33.89 19.60
CA PRO A 204 4.18 -34.59 20.36
C PRO A 204 3.60 -35.53 19.34
N LYS A 205 3.61 -36.85 19.58
CA LYS A 205 2.95 -37.81 18.66
C LYS A 205 1.54 -37.30 18.41
N ILE A 206 1.34 -36.59 17.30
CA ILE A 206 0.11 -35.86 17.06
C ILE A 206 -0.94 -36.95 16.92
N SER A 207 -1.86 -37.02 17.89
CA SER A 207 -2.93 -38.00 17.86
C SER A 207 -3.56 -37.99 16.48
N PRO A 208 -3.85 -39.16 15.86
CA PRO A 208 -4.54 -39.21 14.58
C PRO A 208 -5.79 -38.31 14.55
N MET A 209 -6.48 -38.20 15.69
CA MET A 209 -7.65 -37.34 15.88
C MET A 209 -7.31 -35.84 15.80
N LEU A 210 -6.16 -35.40 16.34
CA LEU A 210 -5.72 -34.01 16.21
C LEU A 210 -5.23 -33.69 14.78
N LYS A 211 -4.64 -34.66 14.07
CA LYS A 211 -4.35 -34.52 12.63
C LYS A 211 -5.62 -34.34 11.81
N ILE A 212 -6.62 -35.19 12.06
CA ILE A 212 -7.94 -35.10 11.42
C ILE A 212 -8.59 -33.74 11.77
N ALA A 213 -8.54 -33.32 13.03
CA ALA A 213 -9.07 -32.02 13.45
C ALA A 213 -8.37 -30.85 12.76
N ASN A 214 -7.03 -30.86 12.66
CA ASN A 214 -6.28 -29.82 11.95
C ASN A 214 -6.61 -29.80 10.45
N TRP A 215 -6.70 -30.97 9.81
CA TRP A 215 -7.12 -31.07 8.40
C TRP A 215 -8.57 -30.61 8.21
N PHE A 216 -9.45 -30.91 9.15
CA PHE A 216 -10.84 -30.45 9.13
C PHE A 216 -10.91 -28.94 9.29
N VAL A 217 -10.19 -28.34 10.25
CA VAL A 217 -10.11 -26.89 10.44
C VAL A 217 -9.54 -26.23 9.19
N LEU A 218 -8.47 -26.78 8.62
CA LEU A 218 -7.89 -26.28 7.37
C LEU A 218 -8.89 -26.39 6.22
N ALA A 219 -9.59 -27.53 6.07
CA ALA A 219 -10.59 -27.72 5.03
C ALA A 219 -11.77 -26.75 5.19
N VAL A 220 -12.25 -26.52 6.40
CA VAL A 220 -13.30 -25.54 6.71
C VAL A 220 -12.81 -24.12 6.42
N ALA A 221 -11.58 -23.77 6.79
CA ALA A 221 -10.99 -22.48 6.50
C ALA A 221 -10.84 -22.26 4.99
N LEU A 222 -10.32 -23.25 4.26
CA LEU A 222 -10.18 -23.21 2.80
C LEU A 222 -11.56 -23.15 2.11
N LEU A 223 -12.54 -23.91 2.58
CA LEU A 223 -13.91 -23.86 2.08
C LEU A 223 -14.54 -22.50 2.37
N GLY A 224 -14.33 -21.93 3.55
CA GLY A 224 -14.78 -20.58 3.90
C GLY A 224 -14.15 -19.52 3.00
N CYS A 225 -12.83 -19.57 2.79
CA CYS A 225 -12.12 -18.70 1.85
C CYS A 225 -12.60 -18.89 0.41
N PHE A 226 -12.88 -20.13 0.00
CA PHE A 226 -13.39 -20.45 -1.33
C PHE A 226 -14.81 -19.90 -1.51
N VAL A 227 -15.73 -20.16 -0.57
CA VAL A 227 -17.11 -19.66 -0.62
C VAL A 227 -17.13 -18.13 -0.59
N TRP A 228 -16.33 -17.51 0.28
CA TRP A 228 -16.21 -16.05 0.35
C TRP A 228 -15.68 -15.46 -0.95
N SER A 229 -14.60 -16.02 -1.50
CA SER A 229 -14.04 -15.60 -2.79
C SER A 229 -15.02 -15.84 -3.94
N PHE A 230 -15.68 -17.00 -3.97
CA PHE A 230 -16.65 -17.37 -4.99
C PHE A 230 -17.85 -16.43 -4.97
N GLN A 231 -18.41 -16.11 -3.81
CA GLN A 231 -19.51 -15.14 -3.67
C GLN A 231 -19.10 -13.74 -4.12
N ARG A 232 -17.88 -13.29 -3.78
CA ARG A 232 -17.34 -12.02 -4.24
C ARG A 232 -17.19 -12.00 -5.76
N VAL A 233 -16.64 -13.07 -6.35
CA VAL A 233 -16.43 -13.19 -7.79
C VAL A 233 -17.76 -13.33 -8.54
N SER A 234 -18.71 -14.12 -8.05
CA SER A 234 -20.02 -14.29 -8.68
C SER A 234 -20.85 -13.01 -8.67
N ASN A 235 -20.68 -12.16 -7.64
CA ASN A 235 -21.37 -10.87 -7.51
C ASN A 235 -20.58 -9.71 -8.15
N THR A 236 -19.50 -9.99 -8.89
CA THR A 236 -18.64 -8.95 -9.47
C THR A 236 -19.41 -8.02 -10.37
N GLN A 237 -20.33 -8.53 -11.21
CA GLN A 237 -21.07 -7.68 -12.16
C GLN A 237 -21.97 -6.66 -11.44
N THR A 238 -22.62 -7.07 -10.36
CA THR A 238 -23.45 -6.19 -9.52
C THR A 238 -22.59 -5.17 -8.77
N ALA A 239 -21.43 -5.60 -8.26
CA ALA A 239 -20.49 -4.71 -7.60
C ALA A 239 -19.87 -3.67 -8.57
N ILE A 240 -19.57 -4.09 -9.80
CA ILE A 240 -19.10 -3.18 -10.86
C ILE A 240 -20.20 -2.18 -11.19
N GLY A 241 -21.44 -2.62 -11.44
CA GLY A 241 -22.56 -1.72 -11.73
C GLY A 241 -22.92 -0.76 -10.60
N ALA A 242 -22.54 -1.04 -9.37
CA ALA A 242 -22.78 -0.17 -8.22
C ALA A 242 -21.66 0.86 -7.97
N LEU A 243 -20.43 0.60 -8.44
CA LEU A 243 -19.25 1.45 -8.19
C LEU A 243 -18.76 2.19 -9.43
N TYR A 244 -19.02 1.64 -10.61
CA TYR A 244 -18.57 2.15 -11.89
C TYR A 244 -19.76 2.53 -12.77
N PRO A 245 -19.58 3.51 -13.68
CA PRO A 245 -20.65 4.08 -14.48
C PRO A 245 -20.96 3.19 -15.70
N VAL A 246 -21.32 1.92 -15.48
CA VAL A 246 -21.46 0.92 -16.57
C VAL A 246 -22.49 1.37 -17.60
N ALA A 247 -23.70 1.70 -17.16
CA ALA A 247 -24.80 2.05 -18.05
C ALA A 247 -24.55 3.41 -18.75
N ALA A 248 -23.97 4.38 -18.04
CA ALA A 248 -23.56 5.66 -18.64
C ALA A 248 -22.46 5.47 -19.69
N VAL A 249 -21.50 4.58 -19.46
CA VAL A 249 -20.46 4.27 -20.44
C VAL A 249 -21.01 3.49 -21.64
N ASP A 250 -21.96 2.58 -21.43
CA ASP A 250 -22.64 1.91 -22.53
C ASP A 250 -23.42 2.93 -23.39
N PHE A 251 -24.09 3.90 -22.77
CA PHE A 251 -24.72 5.04 -23.48
C PHE A 251 -23.73 5.88 -24.28
N ILE A 252 -22.53 6.17 -23.73
CA ILE A 252 -21.47 6.91 -24.44
C ILE A 252 -21.01 6.14 -25.67
N LEU A 253 -20.75 4.83 -25.52
CA LEU A 253 -20.27 3.97 -26.61
C LEU A 253 -21.29 3.81 -27.75
N ASP A 254 -22.58 3.88 -27.44
CA ASP A 254 -23.66 3.84 -28.42
C ASP A 254 -23.92 5.22 -29.09
N SER A 255 -23.13 6.25 -28.75
CA SER A 255 -23.29 7.62 -29.25
C SER A 255 -22.00 8.14 -29.94
N PRO A 256 -22.06 9.26 -30.68
CA PRO A 256 -20.87 9.94 -31.20
C PRO A 256 -19.88 10.42 -30.12
N LEU A 257 -20.24 10.38 -28.84
CA LEU A 257 -19.39 10.82 -27.73
C LEU A 257 -18.21 9.87 -27.45
N ALA A 258 -18.22 8.65 -27.99
CA ALA A 258 -17.18 7.65 -27.74
C ALA A 258 -15.75 8.14 -28.08
N GLU A 259 -15.63 9.02 -29.09
CA GLU A 259 -14.35 9.61 -29.53
C GLU A 259 -14.17 11.06 -29.07
N ALA A 260 -15.13 11.63 -28.34
CA ALA A 260 -15.14 13.03 -27.94
C ALA A 260 -14.30 13.28 -26.67
N ASN A 261 -13.91 14.55 -26.45
CA ASN A 261 -13.09 14.93 -25.30
C ASN A 261 -13.94 14.93 -24.02
N VAL A 262 -13.55 14.11 -23.03
CA VAL A 262 -14.28 13.99 -21.76
C VAL A 262 -13.60 14.76 -20.65
N LEU A 263 -14.38 15.29 -19.69
CA LEU A 263 -13.96 15.50 -18.29
C LEU A 263 -14.56 14.38 -17.44
N ASN A 264 -13.74 13.46 -16.94
CA ASN A 264 -14.21 12.34 -16.14
C ASN A 264 -13.89 12.48 -14.65
N SER A 265 -14.64 11.76 -13.81
CA SER A 265 -14.27 11.56 -12.40
C SER A 265 -12.92 10.86 -12.28
N TYR A 266 -12.11 11.32 -11.32
CA TYR A 266 -10.77 10.77 -11.02
C TYR A 266 -10.80 9.26 -10.77
N GLY A 267 -11.79 8.78 -10.00
CA GLY A 267 -11.91 7.37 -9.65
C GLY A 267 -12.27 6.46 -10.82
N TRP A 268 -12.80 7.02 -11.90
CA TRP A 268 -13.27 6.27 -13.06
C TRP A 268 -12.29 6.24 -14.22
N GLY A 269 -11.21 7.03 -14.21
CA GLY A 269 -10.27 7.08 -15.34
C GLY A 269 -9.69 5.71 -15.71
N GLY A 270 -9.31 4.89 -14.72
CA GLY A 270 -8.84 3.53 -14.99
C GLY A 270 -9.91 2.61 -15.60
N TYR A 271 -11.18 2.81 -15.24
CA TYR A 271 -12.31 2.07 -15.81
C TYR A 271 -12.60 2.50 -17.25
N LEU A 272 -12.53 3.79 -17.54
CA LEU A 272 -12.70 4.32 -18.90
C LEU A 272 -11.59 3.84 -19.84
N ILE A 273 -10.33 3.83 -19.38
CA ILE A 273 -9.22 3.24 -20.13
C ILE A 273 -9.48 1.75 -20.42
N TRP A 274 -10.02 1.00 -19.45
CA TRP A 274 -10.37 -0.41 -19.65
C TRP A 274 -11.51 -0.61 -20.66
N ARG A 275 -12.36 0.40 -20.86
CA ARG A 275 -13.45 0.41 -21.85
C ARG A 275 -13.04 1.07 -23.17
N ASP A 276 -11.74 1.31 -23.39
CA ASP A 276 -11.17 1.95 -24.57
C ASP A 276 -11.71 3.37 -24.84
N LEU A 277 -12.10 4.10 -23.79
CA LEU A 277 -12.53 5.50 -23.87
C LEU A 277 -11.38 6.48 -23.52
N PRO A 278 -11.39 7.69 -24.10
CA PRO A 278 -10.47 8.75 -23.69
C PRO A 278 -10.70 9.15 -22.22
N VAL A 279 -9.68 9.72 -21.59
CA VAL A 279 -9.75 10.22 -20.21
C VAL A 279 -9.10 11.59 -20.09
N PHE A 280 -9.71 12.44 -19.27
CA PHE A 280 -9.11 13.69 -18.79
C PHE A 280 -8.07 13.42 -17.72
N VAL A 281 -8.42 12.54 -16.78
CA VAL A 281 -7.60 12.20 -15.62
C VAL A 281 -7.83 10.75 -15.21
N ASP A 282 -6.81 10.13 -14.61
CA ASP A 282 -6.92 8.81 -14.00
C ASP A 282 -6.11 8.69 -12.70
N GLY A 283 -6.13 7.50 -12.10
CA GLY A 283 -5.50 7.19 -10.81
C GLY A 283 -3.98 7.37 -10.73
N ARG A 284 -3.28 7.68 -11.83
CA ARG A 284 -1.83 7.91 -11.87
C ARG A 284 -1.46 9.32 -11.43
N ALA A 285 -1.71 9.62 -10.15
CA ALA A 285 -1.46 10.94 -9.56
C ALA A 285 -0.03 11.48 -9.78
N ASP A 286 0.94 10.58 -9.84
CA ASP A 286 2.36 10.88 -10.06
C ASP A 286 2.66 11.41 -11.47
N VAL A 287 1.82 11.11 -12.46
CA VAL A 287 1.94 11.61 -13.83
C VAL A 287 1.38 13.02 -13.97
N TYR A 288 0.28 13.32 -13.26
CA TYR A 288 -0.41 14.61 -13.37
C TYR A 288 0.24 15.72 -12.53
N GLY A 289 0.85 15.38 -11.39
CA GLY A 289 1.53 16.35 -10.54
C GLY A 289 0.62 17.54 -10.17
N ASP A 290 1.08 18.75 -10.43
CA ASP A 290 0.36 19.98 -10.07
C ASP A 290 -0.96 20.16 -10.84
N PHE A 291 -1.15 19.49 -11.98
CA PHE A 291 -2.40 19.52 -12.73
C PHE A 291 -3.59 19.03 -11.89
N LEU A 292 -3.35 18.16 -10.90
CA LEU A 292 -4.41 17.71 -9.98
C LEU A 292 -5.02 18.87 -9.19
N PHE A 293 -4.27 19.93 -8.90
CA PHE A 293 -4.84 21.13 -8.28
C PHE A 293 -5.84 21.81 -9.21
N THR A 294 -5.47 22.00 -10.49
CA THR A 294 -6.35 22.56 -11.51
C THR A 294 -7.61 21.71 -11.69
N PHE A 295 -7.45 20.39 -11.82
CA PHE A 295 -8.57 19.46 -11.90
C PHE A 295 -9.49 19.55 -10.68
N GLN A 296 -8.92 19.60 -9.46
CA GLN A 296 -9.72 19.71 -8.24
C GLN A 296 -10.44 21.06 -8.13
N GLN A 297 -9.82 22.15 -8.56
CA GLN A 297 -10.46 23.47 -8.61
C GLN A 297 -11.66 23.46 -9.56
N THR A 298 -11.56 22.78 -10.70
CA THR A 298 -12.68 22.55 -11.61
C THR A 298 -13.78 21.74 -10.94
N ASN A 299 -13.48 20.58 -10.35
CA ASN A 299 -14.50 19.76 -9.68
C ASN A 299 -15.22 20.48 -8.53
N LEU A 300 -14.52 21.38 -7.83
CA LEU A 300 -15.07 22.21 -6.76
C LEU A 300 -15.80 23.46 -7.28
N GLY A 301 -15.84 23.71 -8.59
CA GLY A 301 -16.53 24.86 -9.16
C GLY A 301 -15.93 26.21 -8.75
N GLN A 302 -14.62 26.26 -8.48
CA GLN A 302 -13.95 27.50 -8.04
C GLN A 302 -13.82 28.53 -9.17
N ALA A 303 -13.33 29.75 -8.87
CA ALA A 303 -13.39 30.90 -9.79
C ALA A 303 -12.93 30.65 -11.24
N SER A 304 -11.99 29.72 -11.47
CA SER A 304 -11.47 29.35 -12.80
C SER A 304 -11.92 27.96 -13.29
N TRP A 305 -13.04 27.42 -12.80
CA TRP A 305 -13.46 26.04 -13.13
C TRP A 305 -13.67 25.79 -14.64
N ARG A 306 -14.03 26.84 -15.40
CA ARG A 306 -14.23 26.79 -16.86
C ARG A 306 -12.94 26.67 -17.65
N GLU A 307 -11.85 27.24 -17.16
CA GLU A 307 -10.58 27.36 -17.91
C GLU A 307 -10.06 26.00 -18.39
N PRO A 308 -10.05 24.92 -17.57
CA PRO A 308 -9.66 23.60 -18.06
C PRO A 308 -10.64 23.02 -19.08
N LEU A 309 -11.94 23.28 -18.95
CA LEU A 309 -12.93 22.77 -19.92
C LEU A 309 -12.76 23.41 -21.30
N GLU A 310 -12.40 24.70 -21.32
CA GLU A 310 -12.11 25.44 -22.55
C GLU A 310 -10.73 25.07 -23.12
N THR A 311 -9.69 25.03 -22.29
CA THR A 311 -8.30 24.77 -22.73
C THR A 311 -8.13 23.41 -23.40
N TYR A 312 -8.88 22.41 -22.93
CA TYR A 312 -8.82 21.03 -23.43
C TYR A 312 -10.01 20.68 -24.34
N ASP A 313 -10.78 21.67 -24.78
CA ASP A 313 -11.93 21.49 -25.68
C ASP A 313 -12.85 20.34 -25.23
N VAL A 314 -13.26 20.35 -23.96
CA VAL A 314 -14.08 19.28 -23.38
C VAL A 314 -15.47 19.30 -24.02
N ASP A 315 -15.87 18.19 -24.63
CA ASP A 315 -17.15 18.00 -25.31
C ASP A 315 -18.24 17.48 -24.37
N TYR A 316 -17.88 16.61 -23.42
CA TYR A 316 -18.81 16.07 -22.43
C TYR A 316 -18.14 15.83 -21.07
N ILE A 317 -18.96 15.76 -20.03
CA ILE A 317 -18.53 15.61 -18.63
C ILE A 317 -19.23 14.38 -18.05
N LEU A 318 -18.45 13.46 -17.49
CA LEU A 318 -18.91 12.23 -16.83
C LEU A 318 -18.46 12.22 -15.37
N LEU A 319 -19.40 12.42 -14.45
CA LEU A 319 -19.13 12.54 -13.01
C LEU A 319 -20.07 11.69 -12.16
N GLU A 320 -19.60 11.27 -10.98
CA GLU A 320 -20.50 10.73 -9.96
C GLU A 320 -21.39 11.81 -9.35
N GLN A 321 -22.49 11.40 -8.74
CA GLN A 321 -23.34 12.32 -7.99
C GLN A 321 -22.57 12.98 -6.83
N GLY A 322 -22.90 14.24 -6.53
CA GLY A 322 -22.38 14.96 -5.36
C GLY A 322 -21.17 15.87 -5.61
N HIS A 323 -20.63 15.92 -6.84
CA HIS A 323 -19.64 16.93 -7.21
C HIS A 323 -20.25 18.34 -7.20
N GLN A 324 -19.51 19.32 -6.66
CA GLN A 324 -20.00 20.70 -6.50
C GLN A 324 -20.20 21.40 -7.85
N ILE A 325 -19.37 21.07 -8.85
CA ILE A 325 -19.51 21.60 -10.22
C ILE A 325 -20.87 21.25 -10.87
N ILE A 326 -21.55 20.19 -10.45
CA ILE A 326 -22.84 19.78 -11.03
C ILE A 326 -23.88 20.90 -10.94
N ALA A 327 -23.92 21.64 -9.82
CA ALA A 327 -24.84 22.77 -9.66
C ALA A 327 -24.56 23.88 -10.68
N LEU A 328 -23.29 24.14 -10.96
CA LEU A 328 -22.86 25.16 -11.93
C LEU A 328 -23.14 24.72 -13.38
N LEU A 329 -22.96 23.43 -13.69
CA LEU A 329 -23.28 22.87 -15.00
C LEU A 329 -24.78 22.92 -15.27
N THR A 330 -25.60 22.63 -14.26
CA THR A 330 -27.06 22.63 -14.37
C THR A 330 -27.62 24.04 -14.63
N GLU A 331 -26.99 25.07 -14.07
CA GLU A 331 -27.37 26.47 -14.31
C GLU A 331 -26.73 27.08 -15.58
N SER A 332 -25.75 26.40 -16.18
CA SER A 332 -25.04 26.91 -17.35
C SER A 332 -25.83 26.68 -18.63
N PRO A 333 -26.00 27.69 -19.49
CA PRO A 333 -26.62 27.51 -20.81
C PRO A 333 -25.70 26.75 -21.79
N GLU A 334 -24.43 26.51 -21.44
CA GLU A 334 -23.44 25.85 -22.29
C GLU A 334 -23.48 24.32 -22.18
N TRP A 335 -24.16 23.77 -21.17
CA TRP A 335 -24.13 22.35 -20.86
C TRP A 335 -25.54 21.82 -20.68
N SER A 336 -25.84 20.72 -21.36
CA SER A 336 -27.12 20.02 -21.27
C SER A 336 -26.95 18.67 -20.60
N LEU A 337 -27.79 18.36 -19.61
CA LEU A 337 -27.82 17.03 -18.98
C LEU A 337 -28.52 16.05 -19.92
N VAL A 338 -27.79 15.04 -20.40
CA VAL A 338 -28.28 14.08 -21.41
C VAL A 338 -28.51 12.67 -20.83
N TYR A 339 -27.86 12.35 -19.70
CA TYR A 339 -27.99 11.07 -19.02
C TYR A 339 -27.84 11.26 -17.51
N GLU A 340 -28.69 10.58 -16.74
CA GLU A 340 -28.61 10.52 -15.28
C GLU A 340 -29.09 9.15 -14.79
N ASP A 341 -28.29 8.51 -13.95
CA ASP A 341 -28.70 7.36 -13.16
C ASP A 341 -28.22 7.47 -11.70
N GLY A 342 -28.39 6.41 -10.91
CA GLY A 342 -28.00 6.38 -9.50
C GLY A 342 -26.47 6.43 -9.24
N VAL A 343 -25.65 6.36 -10.28
CA VAL A 343 -24.19 6.32 -10.20
C VAL A 343 -23.57 7.54 -10.89
N ALA A 344 -24.05 7.91 -12.08
CA ALA A 344 -23.39 8.85 -12.97
C ALA A 344 -24.34 9.87 -13.61
N LEU A 345 -23.77 11.03 -13.92
CA LEU A 345 -24.38 12.06 -14.76
C LEU A 345 -23.50 12.34 -15.98
N ILE A 346 -24.13 12.58 -17.14
CA ILE A 346 -23.46 13.03 -18.35
C ILE A 346 -24.00 14.39 -18.77
N PHE A 347 -23.12 15.39 -18.80
CA PHE A 347 -23.40 16.69 -19.42
C PHE A 347 -22.70 16.77 -20.76
N VAL A 348 -23.37 17.28 -21.78
CA VAL A 348 -22.79 17.51 -23.11
C VAL A 348 -22.80 19.00 -23.41
N ARG A 349 -21.71 19.50 -24.00
CA ARG A 349 -21.58 20.90 -24.39
C ARG A 349 -22.55 21.20 -25.53
N GLU A 350 -23.22 22.34 -25.47
CA GLU A 350 -24.08 22.82 -26.54
C GLU A 350 -23.33 22.86 -27.88
N GLY A 351 -23.95 22.29 -28.92
CA GLY A 351 -23.36 22.16 -30.27
C GLY A 351 -22.60 20.86 -30.53
N VAL A 352 -22.34 20.03 -29.51
CA VAL A 352 -21.79 18.67 -29.68
C VAL A 352 -22.92 17.70 -30.03
N ALA A 353 -22.74 16.89 -31.08
CA ALA A 353 -23.71 15.88 -31.46
C ALA A 353 -23.60 14.63 -30.58
N TRP A 354 -24.73 14.18 -30.02
CA TRP A 354 -24.79 13.02 -29.12
C TRP A 354 -25.99 12.09 -29.38
N GLN A 355 -26.88 12.44 -30.31
CA GLN A 355 -28.02 11.62 -30.78
C GLN A 355 -27.92 11.31 -32.26
#